data_AF-A0A849TBX0-F1
#
_entry.id   AF-A0A849TBX0-F1
#
_cell.length_a   1.000
_cell.length_b   1.000
_cell.length_c   1.000
_cell.angle_alpha   90.00
_cell.angle_beta   90.00
_cell.angle_gamma   90.00
#
_symmetry.space_group_name_H-M   'P 1'
#
loop_
_entity.id
_entity.type
_entity.pdbx_description
1 polymer ?
#
loop_
_entity_poly.entity_id
_entity_poly.type
_entity_poly.pdbx_seq_one_letter_code
_entity_poly.pdbx_strand_id
1 'polypeptide(L)'
;MSLNKEIITQLIITVVVVIMFFAIVGPAIYEFLKNKIPGAYQPENDIDSMIRRQKDRLRAQYGLNPTTQEKSFEEVENTPIPRTVSTSQEVKQIFKESKWGGSQFTKKIQDEITKNYSYTLAESKINAFILLSEKRNYISYLSSNNQKSLDSIANYLSILLLLLIAIEEIRDKNLNLVEKMAKKCKVPTEQLLLALQIKILQALKSKKEIKDDKIYLTTPTLLTYSEESLQVAVNVLISKEANFWARGHSAFFEELALQISYADFLVPLPKIKNKTDIETARDIFKIKPETEIDEIKKIYKRQAMILHPDKIGQLNLPTILEKKALAKFSTIQEAYDILLAERKK
;
A
#
# COMPACT_ATOMS: atom_id res chain seq x y z
N MET A 1 -26.50 10.57 -63.11
CA MET A 1 -26.57 11.77 -62.27
C MET A 1 -25.17 12.24 -61.97
N SER A 2 -24.71 13.33 -62.56
CA SER A 2 -23.42 13.94 -62.22
C SER A 2 -23.51 14.52 -60.81
N LEU A 3 -22.73 13.99 -59.85
CA LEU A 3 -22.62 14.60 -58.53
C LEU A 3 -22.15 16.06 -58.69
N ASN A 4 -22.92 16.99 -58.13
CA ASN A 4 -22.55 18.40 -58.15
C ASN A 4 -21.27 18.60 -57.33
N LYS A 5 -20.21 19.05 -57.99
CA LYS A 5 -18.88 19.28 -57.37
C LYS A 5 -18.95 20.28 -56.21
N GLU A 6 -19.94 21.17 -56.20
CA GLU A 6 -20.18 22.10 -55.10
C GLU A 6 -20.58 21.36 -53.82
N ILE A 7 -21.42 20.33 -53.91
CA ILE A 7 -21.87 19.55 -52.75
C ILE A 7 -20.69 18.79 -52.13
N ILE A 8 -19.82 18.22 -52.96
CA ILE A 8 -18.62 17.51 -52.49
C ILE A 8 -17.67 18.48 -51.78
N THR A 9 -17.45 19.66 -52.36
CA THR A 9 -16.56 20.67 -51.77
C THR A 9 -17.10 21.19 -50.43
N GLN A 10 -18.40 21.46 -50.34
CA GLN A 10 -19.03 21.87 -49.08
C GLN A 10 -18.91 20.78 -48.01
N LEU A 11 -19.14 19.51 -48.36
CA LEU A 11 -19.02 18.40 -47.44
C LEU A 11 -17.60 18.30 -46.85
N ILE A 12 -16.57 18.42 -47.70
CA ILE A 12 -15.17 18.37 -47.27
C ILE A 12 -14.85 19.52 -46.31
N ILE A 13 -15.28 20.75 -46.63
CA ILE A 13 -15.05 21.91 -45.77
C ILE A 13 -15.75 21.73 -44.41
N THR A 14 -17.00 21.26 -44.40
CA THR A 14 -17.73 20.99 -43.16
C THR A 14 -17.02 19.96 -42.29
N VAL A 15 -16.52 18.87 -42.88
CA VAL A 15 -15.76 17.85 -42.13
C VAL A 15 -14.49 18.45 -41.52
N VAL A 16 -13.74 19.25 -42.27
CA VAL A 16 -12.51 19.88 -41.77
C VAL A 16 -12.81 20.86 -40.61
N VAL A 17 -13.86 21.66 -40.72
CA VAL A 17 -14.27 22.59 -39.65
C VAL A 17 -14.69 21.82 -38.39
N VAL A 18 -15.43 20.72 -38.53
CA VAL A 18 -15.82 19.86 -37.40
C VAL A 18 -14.60 19.27 -36.71
N ILE A 19 -13.62 18.76 -37.47
CA ILE A 19 -12.38 18.20 -36.92
C ILE A 19 -11.59 19.29 -36.16
N MET A 20 -11.44 20.49 -36.74
CA MET A 20 -10.76 21.59 -36.07
C MET A 20 -11.48 22.04 -34.79
N PHE A 21 -12.82 22.09 -34.82
CA PHE A 21 -13.62 22.41 -33.64
C PHE A 21 -13.39 21.41 -32.51
N PHE A 22 -13.39 20.10 -32.80
CA PHE A 22 -13.12 19.09 -31.78
C PHE A 22 -11.66 19.12 -31.30
N ALA A 23 -10.69 19.43 -32.15
CA ALA A 23 -9.29 19.53 -31.76
C ALA A 23 -9.02 20.71 -30.82
N ILE A 24 -9.68 21.85 -31.04
CA ILE A 24 -9.47 23.08 -30.26
C ILE A 24 -10.38 23.13 -29.03
N VAL A 25 -11.67 22.85 -29.22
CA VAL A 25 -12.69 23.01 -28.17
C VAL A 25 -12.85 21.74 -27.33
N GLY A 26 -12.53 20.57 -27.89
CA GLY A 26 -12.58 19.28 -27.19
C GLY A 26 -11.80 19.25 -25.88
N PRO A 27 -10.51 19.68 -25.85
CA PRO A 27 -9.74 19.75 -24.61
C PRO A 27 -10.35 20.68 -23.57
N ALA A 28 -10.88 21.84 -23.99
CA ALA A 28 -11.51 22.81 -23.08
C ALA A 28 -12.84 22.28 -22.50
N ILE A 29 -13.67 21.63 -23.32
CA ILE A 29 -14.90 20.96 -22.86
C ILE A 29 -14.57 19.78 -21.93
N TYR A 30 -13.52 19.01 -22.22
CA TYR A 30 -13.05 17.92 -21.37
C TYR A 30 -12.59 18.41 -19.99
N GLU A 31 -11.81 19.48 -19.92
CA GLU A 31 -11.42 20.10 -18.65
C GLU A 31 -12.62 20.68 -17.89
N PHE A 32 -13.55 21.33 -18.60
CA PHE A 32 -14.75 21.88 -18.00
C PHE A 32 -15.67 20.80 -17.41
N LEU A 33 -15.86 19.68 -18.12
CA LEU A 33 -16.62 18.52 -17.64
C LEU A 33 -15.91 17.82 -16.48
N LYS A 34 -14.58 17.69 -16.53
CA LYS A 34 -13.77 17.13 -15.43
C LYS A 34 -13.92 17.93 -14.13
N ASN A 35 -14.02 19.25 -14.22
CA ASN A 35 -14.13 20.13 -13.05
C ASN A 35 -15.56 20.25 -12.49
N LYS A 36 -16.59 19.91 -13.27
CA LYS A 36 -18.01 20.01 -12.85
C LYS A 36 -18.64 18.72 -12.35
N ILE A 37 -17.98 17.56 -12.48
CA ILE A 37 -18.46 16.31 -11.87
C ILE A 37 -18.07 16.33 -10.37
N PRO A 38 -19.04 16.44 -9.45
CA PRO A 38 -18.77 16.36 -8.02
C PRO A 38 -18.28 14.95 -7.71
N GLY A 39 -17.05 14.83 -7.19
CA GLY A 39 -16.35 13.55 -7.03
C GLY A 39 -15.13 13.37 -7.93
N ALA A 40 -14.65 14.43 -8.59
CA ALA A 40 -13.42 14.43 -9.37
C ALA A 40 -12.22 13.84 -8.59
N TYR A 41 -11.95 12.58 -8.89
CA TYR A 41 -10.68 11.85 -8.87
C TYR A 41 -9.53 12.55 -8.11
N GLN A 42 -9.52 12.42 -6.78
CA GLN A 42 -8.23 12.19 -6.12
C GLN A 42 -7.79 10.79 -6.57
N PRO A 43 -6.51 10.56 -6.90
CA PRO A 43 -6.07 9.20 -7.15
C PRO A 43 -6.46 8.41 -5.90
N GLU A 44 -7.35 7.42 -6.01
CA GLU A 44 -7.74 6.55 -4.88
C GLU A 44 -6.53 5.86 -4.23
N ASN A 45 -5.36 5.96 -4.87
CA ASN A 45 -4.07 5.40 -4.46
C ASN A 45 -3.03 6.47 -4.09
N ASP A 46 -3.40 7.72 -3.82
CA ASP A 46 -2.41 8.68 -3.28
C ASP A 46 -2.12 8.33 -1.82
N ILE A 47 -0.91 7.86 -1.55
CA ILE A 47 -0.47 7.36 -0.24
C ILE A 47 -0.69 8.41 0.84
N ASP A 48 -0.47 9.69 0.54
CA ASP A 48 -0.68 10.77 1.51
C ASP A 48 -2.15 10.91 1.92
N SER A 49 -3.07 10.75 0.97
CA SER A 49 -4.51 10.75 1.26
C SER A 49 -4.92 9.52 2.09
N MET A 50 -4.31 8.36 1.83
CA MET A 50 -4.55 7.11 2.55
C MET A 50 -4.00 7.19 3.98
N ILE A 51 -2.80 7.76 4.17
CA ILE A 51 -2.21 8.03 5.49
C ILE A 51 -3.12 8.95 6.30
N ARG A 52 -3.66 10.02 5.70
CA ARG A 52 -4.59 10.93 6.39
C ARG A 52 -5.84 10.19 6.87
N ARG A 53 -6.49 9.41 5.99
CA ARG A 53 -7.65 8.59 6.35
C ARG A 53 -7.33 7.59 7.46
N GLN A 54 -6.18 6.92 7.40
CA GLN A 54 -5.76 5.97 8.41
C GLN A 54 -5.50 6.66 9.76
N LYS A 55 -4.82 7.82 9.77
CA LYS A 55 -4.63 8.63 10.98
C LYS A 55 -5.95 9.07 11.59
N ASP A 56 -6.90 9.51 10.77
CA ASP A 56 -8.22 9.95 11.26
C ASP A 56 -9.03 8.77 11.82
N ARG A 57 -8.93 7.59 11.23
CA ARG A 57 -9.53 6.36 11.79
C ARG A 57 -8.89 5.95 13.10
N LEU A 58 -7.56 5.94 13.20
CA LEU A 58 -6.86 5.63 14.44
C LEU A 58 -7.28 6.64 15.53
N ARG A 59 -7.37 7.93 15.20
CA ARG A 59 -7.88 8.95 16.13
C ARG A 59 -9.31 8.67 16.57
N ALA A 60 -10.21 8.31 15.65
CA ALA A 60 -11.60 7.98 15.96
C ALA A 60 -11.72 6.69 16.81
N GLN A 61 -10.90 5.68 16.51
CA GLN A 61 -10.88 4.38 17.20
C GLN A 61 -10.30 4.48 18.61
N TYR A 62 -9.33 5.38 18.82
CA TYR A 62 -8.66 5.59 20.11
C TYR A 62 -9.16 6.83 20.87
N GLY A 63 -10.22 7.49 20.40
CA GLY A 63 -10.83 8.64 21.09
C GLY A 63 -9.91 9.87 21.22
N LEU A 64 -8.89 9.99 20.35
CA LEU A 64 -7.91 11.08 20.38
C LEU A 64 -8.48 12.35 19.72
N ASN A 65 -9.52 12.92 20.34
CA ASN A 65 -9.85 14.33 20.15
C ASN A 65 -8.85 15.19 20.94
N PRO A 66 -8.45 16.38 20.46
CA PRO A 66 -7.37 17.18 21.07
C PRO A 66 -7.71 17.79 22.45
N THR A 67 -8.71 17.29 23.17
CA THR A 67 -9.08 17.81 24.49
C THR A 67 -9.78 16.78 25.35
N THR A 68 -9.14 15.67 25.71
CA THR A 68 -9.49 14.94 26.95
C THR A 68 -8.29 14.13 27.44
N GLN A 69 -8.02 14.24 28.74
CA GLN A 69 -6.91 13.66 29.48
C GLN A 69 -6.84 12.13 29.42
N GLU A 70 -5.61 11.66 29.68
CA GLU A 70 -5.19 10.29 29.94
C GLU A 70 -6.21 9.47 30.73
N LYS A 71 -6.79 8.47 30.07
CA LYS A 71 -7.22 7.24 30.74
C LYS A 71 -6.24 6.14 30.37
N SER A 72 -5.64 5.57 31.41
CA SER A 72 -4.82 4.37 31.39
C SER A 72 -5.48 3.27 30.57
N PHE A 73 -4.73 2.75 29.60
CA PHE A 73 -5.07 1.53 28.86
C PHE A 73 -5.01 0.34 29.82
N GLU A 74 -6.17 -0.14 30.26
CA GLU A 74 -6.28 -1.50 30.78
C GLU A 74 -6.16 -2.50 29.62
N GLU A 75 -5.41 -3.56 29.93
CA GLU A 75 -4.98 -4.67 29.09
C GLU A 75 -6.13 -5.35 28.33
N VAL A 76 -6.06 -5.33 27.00
CA VAL A 76 -6.78 -6.30 26.15
C VAL A 76 -5.95 -7.58 26.11
N GLU A 77 -5.81 -8.28 27.24
CA GLU A 77 -5.03 -9.52 27.32
C GLU A 77 -5.84 -10.78 26.95
N ASN A 78 -7.14 -10.65 26.71
CA ASN A 78 -7.96 -11.75 26.18
C ASN A 78 -8.31 -11.46 24.73
N THR A 79 -7.52 -11.99 23.79
CA THR A 79 -8.00 -12.13 22.41
C THR A 79 -9.19 -13.08 22.49
N PRO A 80 -10.44 -12.64 22.29
CA PRO A 80 -11.56 -13.53 22.40
C PRO A 80 -11.37 -14.59 21.32
N ILE A 81 -11.28 -15.86 21.72
CA ILE A 81 -11.50 -16.96 20.80
C ILE A 81 -12.84 -16.63 20.11
N PRO A 82 -12.92 -16.65 18.77
CA PRO A 82 -14.13 -16.28 18.06
C PRO A 82 -15.30 -17.03 18.69
N ARG A 83 -16.28 -16.31 19.23
CA ARG A 83 -17.56 -16.91 19.60
C ARG A 83 -18.03 -17.69 18.37
N THR A 84 -18.55 -18.89 18.56
CA THR A 84 -19.09 -19.75 17.50
C THR A 84 -20.29 -19.06 16.84
N VAL A 85 -20.01 -18.10 15.96
CA VAL A 85 -21.03 -17.46 15.12
C VAL A 85 -21.51 -18.53 14.16
N SER A 86 -22.82 -18.78 14.16
CA SER A 86 -23.43 -19.73 13.23
C SER A 86 -23.07 -19.31 11.80
N THR A 87 -22.27 -20.15 11.12
CA THR A 87 -21.83 -19.91 9.75
C THR A 87 -23.03 -19.73 8.83
N SER A 88 -23.02 -18.65 8.03
CA SER A 88 -24.08 -18.34 7.07
C SER A 88 -24.25 -19.46 6.03
N GLN A 89 -25.43 -19.53 5.39
CA GLN A 89 -25.69 -20.53 4.36
C GLN A 89 -24.79 -20.32 3.13
N GLU A 90 -24.49 -19.07 2.80
CA GLU A 90 -23.62 -18.65 1.71
C GLU A 90 -22.19 -19.19 1.90
N VAL A 91 -21.66 -19.11 3.12
CA VAL A 91 -20.33 -19.63 3.44
C VAL A 91 -20.29 -21.16 3.34
N LYS A 92 -21.34 -21.83 3.81
CA LYS A 92 -21.45 -23.30 3.67
C LYS A 92 -21.52 -23.72 2.21
N GLN A 93 -22.22 -22.94 1.38
CA GLN A 93 -22.31 -23.18 -0.06
C GLN A 93 -20.95 -23.02 -0.74
N ILE A 94 -20.21 -21.93 -0.45
CA ILE A 94 -18.85 -21.71 -0.96
C ILE A 94 -17.96 -22.92 -0.69
N PHE A 95 -17.92 -23.41 0.55
CA PHE A 95 -17.07 -24.53 0.92
C PHE A 95 -17.52 -25.84 0.27
N LYS A 96 -18.84 -26.08 0.15
CA LYS A 96 -19.37 -27.26 -0.53
C LYS A 96 -19.00 -27.29 -2.02
N GLU A 97 -19.10 -26.16 -2.70
CA GLU A 97 -18.74 -26.03 -4.12
C GLU A 97 -17.23 -26.14 -4.34
N SER A 98 -16.42 -25.55 -3.44
CA SER A 98 -14.96 -25.53 -3.56
C SER A 98 -14.31 -26.90 -3.38
N LYS A 99 -14.98 -27.86 -2.73
CA LYS A 99 -14.47 -29.24 -2.53
C LYS A 99 -14.24 -30.01 -3.83
N TRP A 100 -14.96 -29.65 -4.89
CA TRP A 100 -14.88 -30.33 -6.18
C TRP A 100 -13.98 -29.60 -7.20
N GLY A 101 -13.41 -28.45 -6.82
CA GLY A 101 -12.68 -27.55 -7.73
C GLY A 101 -13.61 -26.86 -8.74
N GLY A 102 -13.08 -25.97 -9.57
CA GLY A 102 -13.83 -25.37 -10.68
C GLY A 102 -14.91 -24.37 -10.30
N SER A 103 -15.03 -23.98 -9.02
CA SER A 103 -16.15 -23.16 -8.57
C SER A 103 -16.08 -21.74 -9.17
N GLN A 104 -17.26 -21.14 -9.44
CA GLN A 104 -17.33 -19.74 -9.88
C GLN A 104 -16.70 -18.80 -8.84
N PHE A 105 -16.80 -19.16 -7.56
CA PHE A 105 -16.21 -18.41 -6.47
C PHE A 105 -14.67 -18.43 -6.50
N THR A 106 -14.06 -19.55 -6.85
CA THR A 106 -12.61 -19.67 -7.03
C THR A 106 -12.12 -18.78 -8.17
N LYS A 107 -12.81 -18.79 -9.30
CA LYS A 107 -12.52 -17.91 -10.45
C LYS A 107 -12.64 -16.44 -10.05
N LYS A 108 -13.66 -16.09 -9.27
CA LYS A 108 -13.84 -14.72 -8.76
C LYS A 108 -12.64 -14.26 -7.93
N ILE A 109 -12.12 -15.08 -7.01
CA ILE A 109 -10.90 -14.76 -6.25
C ILE A 109 -9.70 -14.61 -7.20
N GLN A 110 -9.57 -15.50 -8.18
CA GLN A 110 -8.49 -15.45 -9.18
C GLN A 110 -8.52 -14.14 -10.00
N ASP A 111 -9.72 -13.76 -10.45
CA ASP A 111 -9.97 -12.57 -11.25
C ASP A 111 -9.70 -11.30 -10.44
N GLU A 112 -10.16 -11.24 -9.19
CA GLU A 112 -9.88 -10.11 -8.30
C GLU A 112 -8.38 -9.95 -8.05
N ILE A 113 -7.65 -11.04 -7.78
CA ILE A 113 -6.19 -10.98 -7.59
C ILE A 113 -5.49 -10.53 -8.89
N THR A 114 -5.88 -11.09 -10.04
CA THR A 114 -5.28 -10.76 -11.33
C THR A 114 -5.54 -9.30 -11.71
N LYS A 115 -6.78 -8.83 -11.53
CA LYS A 115 -7.21 -7.47 -11.84
C LYS A 115 -6.50 -6.43 -10.96
N ASN A 116 -6.41 -6.68 -9.66
CA ASN A 116 -5.89 -5.70 -8.73
C ASN A 116 -4.35 -5.68 -8.66
N TYR A 117 -3.68 -6.82 -8.86
CA TYR A 117 -2.24 -6.98 -8.65
C TYR A 117 -1.46 -7.49 -9.86
N SER A 118 -2.13 -7.76 -11.00
CA SER A 118 -1.49 -8.35 -12.19
C SER A 118 -0.72 -9.65 -11.86
N TYR A 119 -1.20 -10.38 -10.85
CA TYR A 119 -0.61 -11.62 -10.36
C TYR A 119 -1.60 -12.75 -10.63
N THR A 120 -1.14 -13.79 -11.33
CA THR A 120 -1.99 -14.91 -11.70
C THR A 120 -1.65 -16.10 -10.83
N LEU A 121 -2.69 -16.69 -10.24
CA LEU A 121 -2.57 -17.90 -9.43
C LEU A 121 -3.20 -19.08 -10.15
N ALA A 122 -2.60 -20.26 -9.98
CA ALA A 122 -3.23 -21.50 -10.40
C ALA A 122 -4.51 -21.73 -9.58
N GLU A 123 -5.58 -22.16 -10.24
CA GLU A 123 -6.87 -22.40 -9.60
C GLU A 123 -6.78 -23.41 -8.44
N SER A 124 -5.93 -24.44 -8.59
CA SER A 124 -5.64 -25.43 -7.55
C SER A 124 -5.09 -24.81 -6.26
N LYS A 125 -4.25 -23.77 -6.35
CA LYS A 125 -3.70 -23.07 -5.18
C LYS A 125 -4.77 -22.27 -4.45
N ILE A 126 -5.71 -21.66 -5.19
CA ILE A 126 -6.84 -20.93 -4.62
C ILE A 126 -7.81 -21.90 -3.93
N ASN A 127 -8.15 -23.02 -4.59
CA ASN A 127 -8.99 -24.06 -4.00
C ASN A 127 -8.38 -24.63 -2.70
N ALA A 128 -7.08 -24.94 -2.70
CA ALA A 128 -6.37 -25.38 -1.51
C ALA A 128 -6.43 -24.34 -0.38
N PHE A 129 -6.30 -23.06 -0.71
CA PHE A 129 -6.43 -21.98 0.26
C PHE A 129 -7.86 -21.83 0.83
N ILE A 130 -8.91 -22.00 0.01
CA ILE A 130 -10.29 -21.97 0.48
C ILE A 130 -10.53 -23.10 1.50
N LEU A 131 -10.05 -24.31 1.21
CA LEU A 131 -10.13 -25.45 2.14
C LEU A 131 -9.33 -25.21 3.43
N LEU A 132 -8.15 -24.58 3.33
CA LEU A 132 -7.38 -24.15 4.49
C LEU A 132 -8.17 -23.14 5.33
N SER A 133 -8.87 -22.22 4.68
CA SER A 133 -9.70 -21.20 5.33
C SER A 133 -10.91 -21.81 6.05
N GLU A 134 -11.51 -22.86 5.50
CA GLU A 134 -12.53 -23.69 6.18
C GLU A 134 -11.92 -24.34 7.44
N LYS A 135 -10.80 -25.05 7.29
CA LYS A 135 -10.13 -25.77 8.38
C LYS A 135 -9.70 -24.85 9.53
N ARG A 136 -9.23 -23.64 9.20
CA ARG A 136 -8.77 -22.63 10.18
C ARG A 136 -9.88 -21.66 10.60
N ASN A 137 -11.10 -21.87 10.11
CA ASN A 137 -12.27 -21.04 10.42
C ASN A 137 -12.04 -19.53 10.21
N TYR A 138 -11.29 -19.13 9.17
CA TYR A 138 -10.97 -17.72 8.92
C TYR A 138 -12.20 -16.85 8.65
N ILE A 139 -13.28 -17.45 8.12
CA ILE A 139 -14.53 -16.73 7.87
C ILE A 139 -15.19 -16.23 9.16
N SER A 140 -14.92 -16.86 10.31
CA SER A 140 -15.48 -16.43 11.59
C SER A 140 -15.04 -15.04 12.03
N TYR A 141 -13.96 -14.49 11.46
CA TYR A 141 -13.52 -13.12 11.71
C TYR A 141 -14.35 -12.07 10.96
N LEU A 142 -15.16 -12.47 9.97
CA LEU A 142 -16.11 -11.59 9.32
C LEU A 142 -17.38 -11.43 10.17
N SER A 143 -17.92 -10.22 10.16
CA SER A 143 -19.23 -9.92 10.72
C SER A 143 -20.33 -10.63 9.95
N SER A 144 -21.48 -10.86 10.60
CA SER A 144 -22.62 -11.53 9.98
C SER A 144 -23.11 -10.86 8.69
N ASN A 145 -22.95 -9.54 8.55
CA ASN A 145 -23.29 -8.82 7.32
C ASN A 145 -22.31 -9.15 6.19
N ASN A 146 -21.02 -9.14 6.47
CA ASN A 146 -19.99 -9.47 5.49
C ASN A 146 -20.03 -10.96 5.10
N GLN A 147 -20.43 -11.86 6.01
CA GLN A 147 -20.61 -13.29 5.71
C GLN A 147 -21.79 -13.60 4.77
N LYS A 148 -22.71 -12.65 4.54
CA LYS A 148 -23.83 -12.82 3.60
C LYS A 148 -23.51 -12.34 2.19
N SER A 149 -22.39 -11.62 2.01
CA SER A 149 -22.00 -11.03 0.74
C SER A 149 -20.86 -11.83 0.12
N LEU A 150 -21.12 -12.46 -1.03
CA LEU A 150 -20.09 -13.20 -1.78
C LEU A 150 -18.93 -12.29 -2.21
N ASP A 151 -19.21 -11.04 -2.56
CA ASP A 151 -18.16 -10.04 -2.88
C ASP A 151 -17.28 -9.75 -1.67
N SER A 152 -17.89 -9.56 -0.50
CA SER A 152 -17.15 -9.26 0.73
C SER A 152 -16.27 -10.42 1.16
N ILE A 153 -16.76 -11.65 1.05
CA ILE A 153 -15.97 -12.86 1.34
C ILE A 153 -14.83 -13.00 0.32
N ALA A 154 -15.11 -12.80 -0.97
CA ALA A 154 -14.09 -12.88 -2.02
C ALA A 154 -12.97 -11.86 -1.82
N ASN A 155 -13.30 -10.60 -1.52
CA ASN A 155 -12.33 -9.55 -1.21
C ASN A 155 -11.45 -9.92 -0.01
N TYR A 156 -12.08 -10.32 1.10
CA TYR A 156 -11.37 -10.73 2.31
C TYR A 156 -10.41 -11.89 2.06
N LEU A 157 -10.89 -12.97 1.43
CA LEU A 157 -10.09 -14.15 1.14
C LEU A 157 -8.97 -13.86 0.15
N SER A 158 -9.21 -13.01 -0.85
CA SER A 158 -8.19 -12.59 -1.82
C SER A 158 -7.06 -11.84 -1.13
N ILE A 159 -7.38 -10.89 -0.24
CA ILE A 159 -6.38 -10.13 0.52
C ILE A 159 -5.62 -11.05 1.47
N LEU A 160 -6.31 -11.94 2.18
CA LEU A 160 -5.66 -12.88 3.10
C LEU A 160 -4.71 -13.84 2.36
N LEU A 161 -5.11 -14.36 1.21
CA LEU A 161 -4.25 -15.20 0.37
C LEU A 161 -3.00 -14.44 -0.06
N LEU A 162 -3.15 -13.19 -0.50
CA LEU A 162 -2.03 -12.34 -0.90
C LEU A 162 -1.08 -12.04 0.25
N LEU A 163 -1.61 -11.76 1.44
CA LEU A 163 -0.79 -11.54 2.62
C LEU A 163 0.03 -12.79 2.96
N LEU A 164 -0.58 -13.98 2.92
CA LEU A 164 0.13 -15.25 3.17
C LEU A 164 1.20 -15.53 2.12
N ILE A 165 0.90 -15.31 0.84
CA ILE A 165 1.89 -15.47 -0.24
C ILE A 165 3.03 -14.46 -0.06
N ALA A 166 2.73 -13.20 0.26
CA ALA A 166 3.74 -12.18 0.46
C ALA A 166 4.65 -12.50 1.66
N ILE A 167 4.10 -13.06 2.74
CA ILE A 167 4.90 -13.54 3.88
C ILE A 167 5.90 -14.61 3.42
N GLU A 168 5.44 -15.62 2.70
CA GLU A 168 6.29 -16.71 2.20
C GLU A 168 7.33 -16.20 1.20
N GLU A 169 6.93 -15.35 0.25
CA GLU A 169 7.85 -14.72 -0.70
C GLU A 169 8.96 -13.90 -0.02
N ILE A 170 8.65 -13.18 1.06
CA ILE A 170 9.66 -12.43 1.84
C ILE A 170 10.62 -13.40 2.55
N ARG A 171 10.13 -14.52 3.10
CA ARG A 171 10.96 -15.53 3.76
C ARG A 171 11.91 -16.21 2.76
N ASP A 172 11.38 -16.55 1.58
CA ASP A 172 12.10 -17.24 0.51
C ASP A 172 12.93 -16.29 -0.37
N LYS A 173 12.82 -14.97 -0.14
CA LYS A 173 13.44 -13.91 -0.96
C LYS A 173 13.01 -13.93 -2.43
N ASN A 174 11.84 -14.49 -2.72
CA ASN A 174 11.24 -14.57 -4.05
C ASN A 174 10.14 -13.52 -4.19
N LEU A 175 10.49 -12.27 -4.51
CA LEU A 175 9.61 -11.10 -4.33
C LEU A 175 8.61 -10.82 -5.48
N ASN A 176 8.21 -11.83 -6.24
CA ASN A 176 7.41 -11.66 -7.47
C ASN A 176 6.07 -10.95 -7.25
N LEU A 177 5.29 -11.35 -6.25
CA LEU A 177 4.05 -10.69 -5.86
C LEU A 177 4.34 -9.33 -5.24
N VAL A 178 5.33 -9.24 -4.34
CA VAL A 178 5.67 -8.00 -3.63
C VAL A 178 6.06 -6.89 -4.61
N GLU A 179 6.85 -7.20 -5.65
CA GLU A 179 7.20 -6.26 -6.72
C GLU A 179 5.97 -5.73 -7.47
N LYS A 180 5.01 -6.61 -7.79
CA LYS A 180 3.77 -6.22 -8.46
C LYS A 180 2.88 -5.35 -7.58
N MET A 181 2.76 -5.70 -6.30
CA MET A 181 2.06 -4.88 -5.31
C MET A 181 2.73 -3.50 -5.19
N ALA A 182 4.05 -3.44 -5.13
CA ALA A 182 4.81 -2.20 -5.01
C ALA A 182 4.59 -1.29 -6.23
N LYS A 183 4.63 -1.87 -7.43
CA LYS A 183 4.31 -1.16 -8.69
C LYS A 183 2.88 -0.60 -8.68
N LYS A 184 1.90 -1.36 -8.17
CA LYS A 184 0.51 -0.90 -8.06
C LYS A 184 0.38 0.29 -7.11
N CYS A 185 1.09 0.26 -5.99
CA CYS A 185 1.16 1.35 -5.01
C CYS A 185 2.07 2.51 -5.42
N LYS A 186 2.82 2.38 -6.51
CA LYS A 186 3.85 3.35 -6.93
C LYS A 186 4.91 3.61 -5.86
N VAL A 187 5.29 2.56 -5.13
CA VAL A 187 6.39 2.59 -4.14
C VAL A 187 7.53 1.68 -4.59
N PRO A 188 8.78 1.93 -4.18
CA PRO A 188 9.87 0.98 -4.30
C PRO A 188 9.54 -0.37 -3.65
N THR A 189 9.96 -1.47 -4.27
CA THR A 189 9.75 -2.84 -3.75
C THR A 189 10.29 -3.00 -2.33
N GLU A 190 11.48 -2.50 -2.06
CA GLU A 190 12.10 -2.56 -0.73
C GLU A 190 11.26 -1.85 0.34
N GLN A 191 10.66 -0.72 -0.01
CA GLN A 191 9.78 0.01 0.91
C GLN A 191 8.52 -0.81 1.23
N LEU A 192 7.88 -1.43 0.21
CA LEU A 192 6.71 -2.25 0.46
C LEU A 192 7.05 -3.51 1.27
N LEU A 193 8.19 -4.14 0.98
CA LEU A 193 8.69 -5.29 1.73
C LEU A 193 8.83 -4.93 3.21
N LEU A 194 9.53 -3.84 3.52
CA LEU A 194 9.74 -3.39 4.89
C LEU A 194 8.40 -3.02 5.56
N ALA A 195 7.47 -2.42 4.83
CA ALA A 195 6.15 -2.09 5.35
C ALA A 195 5.36 -3.34 5.78
N LEU A 196 5.36 -4.37 4.94
CA LEU A 196 4.73 -5.66 5.26
C LEU A 196 5.37 -6.30 6.48
N GLN A 197 6.71 -6.31 6.54
CA GLN A 197 7.44 -6.81 7.70
C GLN A 197 7.06 -6.05 8.98
N ILE A 198 7.07 -4.72 8.96
CA ILE A 198 6.69 -3.90 10.12
C ILE A 198 5.28 -4.28 10.59
N LYS A 199 4.32 -4.41 9.66
CA LYS A 199 2.92 -4.77 10.00
C LYS A 199 2.84 -6.14 10.69
N ILE A 200 3.58 -7.12 10.20
CA ILE A 200 3.63 -8.48 10.78
C ILE A 200 4.32 -8.47 12.16
N LEU A 201 5.47 -7.80 12.28
CA LEU A 201 6.21 -7.73 13.55
C LEU A 201 5.45 -6.92 14.62
N GLN A 202 4.69 -5.90 14.23
CA GLN A 202 3.77 -5.19 15.14
C GLN A 202 2.65 -6.10 15.64
N ALA A 203 2.13 -6.99 14.79
CA ALA A 203 1.14 -7.99 15.21
C ALA A 203 1.74 -8.98 16.23
N LEU A 204 2.99 -9.40 16.04
CA LEU A 204 3.72 -10.24 17.00
C LEU A 204 4.04 -9.54 18.31
N LYS A 205 4.40 -8.25 18.28
CA LYS A 205 4.62 -7.44 19.50
C LYS A 205 3.40 -7.47 20.43
N SER A 206 2.19 -7.46 19.86
CA SER A 206 0.97 -7.49 20.68
C SER A 206 0.82 -8.76 21.54
N LYS A 207 1.63 -9.79 21.27
CA LYS A 207 1.72 -11.02 22.06
C LYS A 207 2.96 -11.08 22.97
N LYS A 208 3.64 -9.96 23.18
CA LYS A 208 4.87 -9.84 24.00
C LYS A 208 6.03 -10.72 23.47
N GLU A 209 5.98 -11.17 22.20
CA GLU A 209 7.02 -12.01 21.57
C GLU A 209 8.24 -11.21 21.07
N ILE A 210 8.07 -9.91 20.82
CA ILE A 210 9.08 -9.08 20.12
C ILE A 210 9.26 -7.73 20.82
N LYS A 211 10.52 -7.30 20.96
CA LYS A 211 10.92 -5.97 21.42
C LYS A 211 10.87 -4.93 20.31
N ASP A 212 10.65 -3.66 20.65
CA ASP A 212 10.42 -2.57 19.69
C ASP A 212 11.56 -2.34 18.69
N ASP A 213 12.79 -2.61 19.11
CA ASP A 213 14.00 -2.51 18.29
C ASP A 213 14.02 -3.51 17.12
N LYS A 214 13.38 -4.67 17.30
CA LYS A 214 13.30 -5.69 16.25
C LYS A 214 12.24 -5.40 15.19
N ILE A 215 11.30 -4.48 15.44
CA ILE A 215 10.23 -4.15 14.48
C ILE A 215 10.77 -3.28 13.34
N TYR A 216 11.67 -2.35 13.65
CA TYR A 216 12.13 -1.30 12.74
C TYR A 216 13.53 -1.61 12.17
N LEU A 217 13.74 -2.86 11.76
CA LEU A 217 14.96 -3.32 11.11
C LEU A 217 14.97 -2.93 9.63
N THR A 218 16.15 -2.58 9.11
CA THR A 218 16.35 -2.23 7.69
C THR A 218 16.50 -3.46 6.80
N THR A 219 16.68 -4.64 7.39
CA THR A 219 16.83 -5.91 6.68
C THR A 219 15.60 -6.78 6.86
N PRO A 220 15.20 -7.55 5.84
CA PRO A 220 14.15 -8.56 5.97
C PRO A 220 14.55 -9.62 7.02
N THR A 221 13.72 -9.86 8.03
CA THR A 221 13.96 -10.83 9.11
C THR A 221 12.84 -11.84 9.30
N LEU A 222 11.77 -11.80 8.48
CA LEU A 222 10.65 -12.75 8.63
C LEU A 222 11.09 -14.23 8.56
N LEU A 223 12.20 -14.54 7.88
CA LEU A 223 12.78 -15.88 7.82
C LEU A 223 13.23 -16.42 9.20
N THR A 224 13.49 -15.55 10.18
CA THR A 224 13.95 -15.96 11.52
C THR A 224 12.80 -16.36 12.45
N TYR A 225 11.55 -16.23 11.99
CA TYR A 225 10.36 -16.55 12.77
C TYR A 225 9.77 -17.89 12.32
N SER A 226 9.27 -18.68 13.27
CA SER A 226 8.64 -19.95 12.96
C SER A 226 7.30 -19.76 12.26
N GLU A 227 6.81 -20.80 11.59
CA GLU A 227 5.49 -20.77 10.95
C GLU A 227 4.38 -20.48 11.97
N GLU A 228 4.50 -21.03 13.19
CA GLU A 228 3.53 -20.80 14.26
C GLU A 228 3.47 -19.33 14.69
N SER A 229 4.63 -18.67 14.89
CA SER A 229 4.66 -17.24 15.21
C SER A 229 4.02 -16.43 14.07
N LEU A 230 4.38 -16.69 12.82
CA LEU A 230 3.80 -15.97 11.69
C LEU A 230 2.28 -16.21 11.59
N GLN A 231 1.82 -17.42 11.90
CA GLN A 231 0.41 -17.73 11.97
C GLN A 231 -0.31 -16.95 13.08
N VAL A 232 0.32 -16.80 14.25
CA VAL A 232 -0.19 -15.94 15.33
C VAL A 232 -0.30 -14.50 14.86
N ALA A 233 0.71 -13.98 14.15
CA ALA A 233 0.71 -12.64 13.58
C ALA A 233 -0.48 -12.44 12.62
N VAL A 234 -0.68 -13.39 11.70
CA VAL A 234 -1.81 -13.36 10.74
C VAL A 234 -3.14 -13.39 11.48
N ASN A 235 -3.29 -14.24 12.50
CA ASN A 235 -4.51 -14.32 13.29
C ASN A 235 -4.82 -12.98 14.01
N VAL A 236 -3.80 -12.31 14.54
CA VAL A 236 -3.94 -10.98 15.12
C VAL A 236 -4.38 -9.96 14.07
N LEU A 237 -3.77 -9.96 12.88
CA LEU A 237 -4.13 -9.04 11.80
C LEU A 237 -5.58 -9.24 11.34
N ILE A 238 -5.99 -10.48 11.04
CA ILE A 238 -7.37 -10.76 10.59
C ILE A 238 -8.39 -10.44 11.68
N SER A 239 -8.06 -10.64 12.96
CA SER A 239 -8.97 -10.28 14.06
C SER A 239 -9.32 -8.79 14.10
N LYS A 240 -8.40 -7.94 13.63
CA LYS A 240 -8.55 -6.49 13.62
C LYS A 240 -9.09 -5.97 12.28
N GLU A 241 -8.69 -6.59 11.18
CA GLU A 241 -8.83 -5.99 9.85
C GLU A 241 -9.74 -6.77 8.89
N ALA A 242 -10.19 -8.00 9.22
CA ALA A 242 -10.97 -8.83 8.29
C ALA A 242 -12.20 -8.11 7.71
N ASN A 243 -12.98 -7.45 8.56
CA ASN A 243 -14.16 -6.70 8.14
C ASN A 243 -13.85 -5.47 7.29
N PHE A 244 -12.64 -4.93 7.43
CA PHE A 244 -12.19 -3.82 6.63
C PHE A 244 -11.72 -4.29 5.25
N TRP A 245 -10.94 -5.37 5.18
CA TRP A 245 -10.53 -6.03 3.94
C TRP A 245 -11.72 -6.52 3.11
N ALA A 246 -12.82 -6.93 3.75
CA ALA A 246 -14.06 -7.30 3.09
C ALA A 246 -14.70 -6.17 2.25
N ARG A 247 -14.29 -4.92 2.46
CA ARG A 247 -14.77 -3.76 1.67
C ARG A 247 -14.09 -3.64 0.30
N GLY A 248 -12.93 -4.26 0.11
CA GLY A 248 -12.20 -4.24 -1.16
C GLY A 248 -10.69 -4.14 -1.00
N HIS A 249 -9.98 -4.28 -2.12
CA HIS A 249 -8.51 -4.33 -2.18
C HIS A 249 -7.82 -3.01 -1.81
N SER A 250 -8.44 -1.86 -2.08
CA SER A 250 -7.91 -0.55 -1.67
C SER A 250 -7.81 -0.43 -0.15
N ALA A 251 -8.75 -1.03 0.58
CA ALA A 251 -8.78 -1.06 2.04
C ALA A 251 -7.48 -1.68 2.61
N PHE A 252 -6.98 -2.75 2.01
CA PHE A 252 -5.72 -3.36 2.46
C PHE A 252 -4.54 -2.37 2.42
N PHE A 253 -4.43 -1.61 1.33
CA PHE A 253 -3.35 -0.64 1.20
C PHE A 253 -3.57 0.60 2.07
N GLU A 254 -4.82 1.00 2.32
CA GLU A 254 -5.12 2.05 3.30
C GLU A 254 -4.58 1.66 4.68
N GLU A 255 -4.71 0.40 5.08
CA GLU A 255 -4.17 -0.10 6.35
C GLU A 255 -2.66 -0.30 6.35
N LEU A 256 -2.02 -0.33 5.19
CA LEU A 256 -0.57 -0.46 5.06
C LEU A 256 0.13 0.91 4.91
N ALA A 257 -0.63 1.98 4.67
CA ALA A 257 -0.11 3.29 4.31
C ALA A 257 0.81 3.87 5.39
N LEU A 258 0.46 3.72 6.67
CA LEU A 258 1.31 4.12 7.79
C LEU A 258 2.63 3.34 7.82
N GLN A 259 2.59 2.02 7.64
CA GLN A 259 3.79 1.20 7.60
C GLN A 259 4.65 1.49 6.36
N ILE A 260 4.06 1.84 5.22
CA ILE A 260 4.78 2.33 4.04
C ILE A 260 5.51 3.63 4.37
N SER A 261 4.86 4.57 5.05
CA SER A 261 5.51 5.80 5.52
C SER A 261 6.67 5.50 6.47
N TYR A 262 6.50 4.55 7.40
CA TYR A 262 7.58 4.14 8.30
C TYR A 262 8.73 3.48 7.56
N ALA A 263 8.42 2.63 6.58
CA ALA A 263 9.40 1.95 5.75
C ALA A 263 10.25 2.94 4.95
N ASP A 264 9.73 4.11 4.55
CA ASP A 264 10.55 5.13 3.88
C ASP A 264 11.75 5.52 4.76
N PHE A 265 11.57 5.70 6.07
CA PHE A 265 12.67 6.02 6.98
C PHE A 265 13.67 4.87 7.16
N LEU A 266 13.29 3.64 6.80
CA LEU A 266 14.11 2.44 6.95
C LEU A 266 14.88 2.04 5.69
N VAL A 267 14.44 2.48 4.51
CA VAL A 267 15.17 2.21 3.26
C VAL A 267 16.55 2.87 3.37
N PRO A 268 17.64 2.08 3.33
CA PRO A 268 18.99 2.60 3.52
C PRO A 268 19.39 3.50 2.34
N LEU A 269 20.03 4.62 2.64
CA LEU A 269 20.71 5.42 1.63
C LEU A 269 22.11 4.85 1.36
N PRO A 270 22.64 5.02 0.14
CA PRO A 270 24.06 4.78 -0.14
C PRO A 270 24.96 5.49 0.87
N LYS A 271 26.02 4.81 1.33
CA LYS A 271 26.97 5.38 2.29
C LYS A 271 27.99 6.25 1.58
N ILE A 272 28.02 7.54 1.90
CA ILE A 272 29.03 8.49 1.44
C ILE A 272 30.39 8.06 1.99
N LYS A 273 31.38 7.84 1.11
CA LYS A 273 32.71 7.38 1.50
C LYS A 273 33.60 8.52 2.01
N ASN A 274 33.47 9.70 1.42
CA ASN A 274 34.25 10.89 1.76
C ASN A 274 33.55 12.17 1.26
N LYS A 275 34.06 13.34 1.66
CA LYS A 275 33.52 14.67 1.28
C LYS A 275 33.66 15.03 -0.21
N THR A 276 34.21 14.14 -1.02
CA THR A 276 34.38 14.29 -2.48
C THR A 276 33.63 13.23 -3.26
N ASP A 277 32.81 12.40 -2.58
CA ASP A 277 32.06 11.29 -3.17
C ASP A 277 30.80 11.80 -3.88
N ILE A 278 31.03 12.47 -5.00
CA ILE A 278 30.01 13.11 -5.83
C ILE A 278 29.05 12.08 -6.42
N GLU A 279 29.56 10.91 -6.84
CA GLU A 279 28.74 9.85 -7.44
C GLU A 279 27.69 9.36 -6.45
N THR A 280 28.11 9.00 -5.24
CA THR A 280 27.18 8.55 -4.20
C THR A 280 26.20 9.65 -3.80
N ALA A 281 26.64 10.91 -3.76
CA ALA A 281 25.75 12.04 -3.50
C ALA A 281 24.68 12.21 -4.59
N ARG A 282 25.03 12.02 -5.87
CA ARG A 282 24.07 12.02 -6.99
C ARG A 282 23.08 10.85 -6.88
N ASP A 283 23.55 9.67 -6.49
CA ASP A 283 22.71 8.49 -6.30
C ASP A 283 21.65 8.69 -5.20
N ILE A 284 22.01 9.34 -4.10
CA ILE A 284 21.08 9.69 -3.01
C ILE A 284 19.91 10.55 -3.53
N PHE A 285 20.18 11.48 -4.44
CA PHE A 285 19.16 12.32 -5.06
C PHE A 285 18.52 11.70 -6.31
N LYS A 286 19.05 10.57 -6.81
CA LYS A 286 18.65 9.92 -8.07
C LYS A 286 18.70 10.88 -9.27
N ILE A 287 19.75 11.70 -9.33
CA ILE A 287 19.94 12.72 -10.37
C ILE A 287 21.04 12.33 -11.35
N LYS A 288 21.00 12.90 -12.55
CA LYS A 288 22.04 12.71 -13.57
C LYS A 288 23.22 13.67 -13.32
N PRO A 289 24.43 13.38 -13.81
CA PRO A 289 25.60 14.29 -13.71
C PRO A 289 25.34 15.69 -14.29
N GLU A 290 24.52 15.76 -15.34
CA GLU A 290 24.16 16.99 -16.06
C GLU A 290 23.19 17.90 -15.29
N THR A 291 22.65 17.46 -14.15
CA THR A 291 21.55 18.15 -13.45
C THR A 291 21.98 19.52 -12.95
N GLU A 292 21.18 20.54 -13.25
CA GLU A 292 21.46 21.94 -12.86
C GLU A 292 21.34 22.14 -11.35
N ILE A 293 22.13 23.09 -10.82
CA ILE A 293 22.18 23.41 -9.39
C ILE A 293 20.80 23.77 -8.83
N ASP A 294 19.99 24.50 -9.59
CA ASP A 294 18.67 24.93 -9.12
C ASP A 294 17.66 23.77 -9.05
N GLU A 295 17.81 22.77 -9.92
CA GLU A 295 17.06 21.52 -9.81
C GLU A 295 17.50 20.72 -8.58
N ILE A 296 18.80 20.62 -8.30
CA ILE A 296 19.33 19.98 -7.09
C ILE A 296 18.76 20.66 -5.83
N LYS A 297 18.81 21.99 -5.75
CA LYS A 297 18.21 22.77 -4.64
C LYS A 297 16.72 22.48 -4.46
N LYS A 298 15.98 22.38 -5.58
CA LYS A 298 14.54 22.08 -5.55
C LYS A 298 14.25 20.69 -5.01
N ILE A 299 15.03 19.68 -5.41
CA ILE A 299 14.90 18.31 -4.91
C ILE A 299 15.26 18.25 -3.42
N TYR A 300 16.38 18.87 -3.02
CA TYR A 300 16.77 18.96 -1.62
C TYR A 300 15.70 19.63 -0.78
N LYS A 301 15.18 20.79 -1.20
CA LYS A 301 14.10 21.50 -0.49
C LYS A 301 12.88 20.60 -0.30
N ARG A 302 12.49 19.83 -1.32
CA ARG A 302 11.36 18.90 -1.22
C ARG A 302 11.62 17.79 -0.19
N GLN A 303 12.79 17.16 -0.22
CA GLN A 303 13.16 16.12 0.74
C GLN A 303 13.27 16.70 2.16
N ALA A 304 13.89 17.86 2.31
CA ALA A 304 14.02 18.56 3.58
C ALA A 304 12.66 18.93 4.16
N MET A 305 11.70 19.41 3.37
CA MET A 305 10.35 19.70 3.88
C MET A 305 9.62 18.49 4.47
N ILE A 306 9.99 17.28 4.06
CA ILE A 306 9.41 16.02 4.57
C ILE A 306 10.21 15.50 5.77
N LEU A 307 11.55 15.57 5.67
CA LEU A 307 12.49 14.94 6.62
C LEU A 307 13.14 15.93 7.59
N HIS A 308 12.72 17.20 7.63
CA HIS A 308 13.26 18.18 8.57
C HIS A 308 13.04 17.72 10.01
N PRO A 309 13.99 17.93 10.95
CA PRO A 309 13.83 17.55 12.35
C PRO A 309 12.51 18.03 12.97
N ASP A 310 12.11 19.28 12.75
CA ASP A 310 10.82 19.81 13.23
C ASP A 310 9.61 19.02 12.71
N LYS A 311 9.66 18.59 11.44
CA LYS A 311 8.58 17.81 10.83
C LYS A 311 8.57 16.39 11.36
N ILE A 312 9.74 15.78 11.52
CA ILE A 312 9.88 14.47 12.16
C ILE A 312 9.32 14.50 13.59
N GLY A 313 9.64 15.53 14.38
CA GLY A 313 9.11 15.71 15.73
C GLY A 313 7.59 15.83 15.77
N GLN A 314 6.97 16.43 14.74
CA GLN A 314 5.51 16.53 14.61
C GLN A 314 4.83 15.20 14.23
N LEU A 315 5.57 14.20 13.73
CA LEU A 315 5.00 12.94 13.26
C LEU A 315 4.72 11.93 14.38
N ASN A 316 5.13 12.21 15.62
CA ASN A 316 4.97 11.31 16.78
C ASN A 316 5.49 9.89 16.47
N LEU A 317 6.66 9.80 15.84
CA LEU A 317 7.27 8.52 15.48
C LEU A 317 7.76 7.77 16.74
N PRO A 318 7.79 6.43 16.70
CA PRO A 318 8.56 5.65 17.65
C PRO A 318 10.02 6.15 17.69
N THR A 319 10.61 6.27 18.89
CA THR A 319 11.96 6.84 19.09
C THR A 319 13.04 6.22 18.18
N ILE A 320 12.91 4.93 17.86
CA ILE A 320 13.84 4.22 16.97
C ILE A 320 13.70 4.69 15.52
N LEU A 321 12.46 4.92 15.06
CA LEU A 321 12.19 5.47 13.73
C LEU A 321 12.61 6.94 13.64
N GLU A 322 12.35 7.73 14.68
CA GLU A 322 12.80 9.12 14.76
C GLU A 322 14.32 9.23 14.60
N LYS A 323 15.08 8.43 15.35
CA LYS A 323 16.56 8.38 15.22
C LYS A 323 17.01 8.02 13.80
N LYS A 324 16.34 7.06 13.15
CA LYS A 324 16.66 6.65 11.77
C LYS A 324 16.29 7.74 10.77
N ALA A 325 15.17 8.42 10.95
CA ALA A 325 14.73 9.52 10.10
C ALA A 325 15.71 10.71 10.20
N LEU A 326 16.16 11.06 11.40
CA LEU A 326 17.18 12.10 11.62
C LEU A 326 18.54 11.73 11.00
N ALA A 327 18.97 10.47 11.14
CA ALA A 327 20.19 9.99 10.49
C ALA A 327 20.09 10.03 8.96
N LYS A 328 18.94 9.65 8.40
CA LYS A 328 18.65 9.74 6.96
C LYS A 328 18.70 11.19 6.48
N PHE A 329 18.10 12.13 7.23
CA PHE A 329 18.16 13.56 6.92
C PHE A 329 19.60 14.09 6.94
N SER A 330 20.39 13.74 7.96
CA SER A 330 21.81 14.13 8.03
C SER A 330 22.61 13.66 6.81
N THR A 331 22.33 12.45 6.32
CA THR A 331 22.99 11.90 5.11
C THR A 331 22.59 12.67 3.86
N ILE A 332 21.32 13.08 3.75
CA ILE A 332 20.82 13.90 2.64
C ILE A 332 21.46 15.29 2.65
N GLN A 333 21.61 15.89 3.83
CA GLN A 333 22.27 17.18 3.99
C GLN A 333 23.75 17.10 3.60
N GLU A 334 24.46 16.07 4.03
CA GLU A 334 25.85 15.84 3.65
C GLU A 334 25.99 15.67 2.13
N ALA A 335 25.13 14.88 1.49
CA ALA A 335 25.11 14.71 0.04
C ALA A 335 24.90 16.05 -0.69
N TYR A 336 23.98 16.88 -0.19
CA TYR A 336 23.72 18.20 -0.77
C TYR A 336 24.93 19.14 -0.67
N ASP A 337 25.61 19.15 0.48
CA ASP A 337 26.80 19.98 0.68
C ASP A 337 27.96 19.58 -0.25
N ILE A 338 28.14 18.27 -0.51
CA ILE A 338 29.12 17.75 -1.48
C ILE A 338 28.82 18.27 -2.88
N LEU A 339 27.56 18.18 -3.32
CA LEU A 339 27.14 18.62 -4.66
C LEU A 339 27.28 20.13 -4.84
N LEU A 340 27.00 20.92 -3.79
CA LEU A 340 27.23 22.36 -3.83
C LEU A 340 28.72 22.72 -3.88
N ALA A 341 29.57 21.98 -3.16
CA ALA A 341 31.00 22.22 -3.15
C ALA A 341 31.64 21.87 -4.50
N GLU A 342 31.19 20.82 -5.18
CA GLU A 342 31.62 20.47 -6.53
C GLU A 342 31.38 21.62 -7.51
N ARG A 343 30.18 22.21 -7.48
CA ARG A 343 29.76 23.24 -8.44
C ARG A 343 30.34 24.63 -8.20
N LYS A 344 30.96 24.84 -7.03
CA LYS A 344 31.68 26.08 -6.69
C LYS A 344 33.15 26.03 -7.12
N LYS A 345 33.67 24.85 -7.44
CA LYS A 345 34.99 24.67 -8.06
C LYS A 345 34.86 24.81 -9.56
#